data_AF-A0A852TJE0-F1
#
_entry.id   AF-A0A852TJE0-F1
#
_cell.length_a   1.000
_cell.length_b   1.000
_cell.length_c   1.000
_cell.angle_alpha   90.00
_cell.angle_beta   90.00
_cell.angle_gamma   90.00
#
_symmetry.space_group_name_H-M   'P 1'
#
loop_
_entity.id
_entity.type
_entity.pdbx_description
1 polymer ?
#
loop_
_entity_poly.entity_id
_entity_poly.type
_entity_poly.pdbx_seq_one_letter_code
_entity_poly.pdbx_strand_id
1 'polypeptide(L)' 'MRRYFSLFLLTILVAVVLFFTLPLLVGGIFGEVEIIVGTILILLGSFIITQLFYIIDLLKNKSR' A
#
# COMPACT_ATOMS: atom_id res chain seq x y z
N MET A 1 -11.64 -13.51 2.71
CA MET A 1 -11.79 -12.03 2.69
C MET A 1 -11.12 -11.33 3.87
N ARG A 2 -11.38 -11.70 5.14
CA ARG A 2 -10.76 -11.05 6.33
C ARG A 2 -9.22 -10.91 6.25
N ARG A 3 -8.51 -11.96 5.82
CA ARG A 3 -7.04 -11.95 5.68
C ARG A 3 -6.53 -10.89 4.69
N TYR A 4 -7.21 -10.71 3.56
CA TYR A 4 -6.82 -9.73 2.53
C TYR A 4 -7.09 -8.30 2.98
N PHE A 5 -8.20 -8.09 3.69
CA PHE A 5 -8.51 -6.80 4.28
C PHE A 5 -7.47 -6.40 5.34
N SER A 6 -7.02 -7.34 6.17
CA SER A 6 -5.91 -7.09 7.11
C SER A 6 -4.59 -6.79 6.40
N LEU A 7 -4.28 -7.48 5.30
CA LEU A 7 -3.11 -7.17 4.48
C LEU A 7 -3.20 -5.75 3.91
N PHE A 8 -4.32 -5.38 3.28
CA PHE A 8 -4.55 -4.03 2.74
C PHE A 8 -4.32 -2.92 3.77
N LEU A 9 -4.91 -3.07 4.96
CA LEU A 9 -4.74 -2.11 6.05
C LEU A 9 -3.29 -2.02 6.51
N LEU A 10 -2.59 -3.15 6.60
CA LEU A 10 -1.18 -3.18 6.96
C LEU A 10 -0.31 -2.48 5.90
N THR A 11 -0.55 -2.73 4.62
CA THR A 11 0.20 -2.09 3.53
C THR A 11 -0.02 -0.58 3.52
N ILE A 12 -1.26 -0.12 3.67
CA ILE A 12 -1.56 1.32 3.77
C ILE A 12 -0.83 1.93 4.96
N LEU A 13 -0.91 1.31 6.13
CA LEU A 13 -0.30 1.84 7.34
C LEU A 13 1.22 1.99 7.17
N VAL A 14 1.90 0.96 6.66
CA VAL A 14 3.34 1.01 6.41
C VAL A 14 3.68 2.08 5.37
N ALA A 15 2.93 2.15 4.27
CA ALA A 15 3.17 3.10 3.21
C ALA A 15 2.97 4.56 3.67
N VAL A 16 1.93 4.82 4.46
CA VAL A 16 1.67 6.15 5.05
C VAL A 16 2.81 6.54 6.01
N VAL A 17 3.23 5.62 6.90
CA VAL A 17 4.35 5.90 7.82
C VAL A 17 5.61 6.26 7.03
N LEU A 18 5.98 5.43 6.06
CA LEU A 18 7.17 5.67 5.23
C LEU A 18 7.07 6.98 4.45
N PHE A 19 5.89 7.31 3.92
CA PHE A 19 5.66 8.54 3.18
C PHE A 19 5.95 9.79 4.01
N PHE A 20 5.59 9.81 5.28
CA PHE A 20 5.88 10.95 6.16
C PHE A 20 7.29 10.91 6.77
N THR A 21 7.86 9.73 7.03
CA THR A 21 9.16 9.63 7.71
C THR A 21 10.36 9.76 6.78
N LEU A 22 10.27 9.27 5.54
CA LEU A 22 11.39 9.30 4.59
C LEU A 22 11.84 10.72 4.21
N PRO A 23 10.95 11.68 3.91
CA PRO A 23 11.35 13.05 3.58
C PRO A 23 12.06 13.73 4.75
N LEU A 24 11.54 13.53 5.97
CA LEU A 24 12.14 14.07 7.19
C LEU A 24 13.56 13.55 7.41
N LEU A 25 13.83 12.29 7.06
CA LEU A 25 15.16 11.68 7.19
C LEU A 25 16.15 12.19 6.14
N VAL A 26 15.67 12.58 4.95
CA VAL A 26 16.51 13.09 3.84
C VAL A 26 16.58 14.63 3.84
N GLY A 27 15.91 15.30 4.78
CA GLY A 27 15.89 16.77 4.88
C GLY A 27 14.99 17.44 3.83
N GLY A 28 14.09 16.69 3.21
CA GLY A 28 13.13 17.18 2.23
C GLY A 28 11.75 17.43 2.84
N ILE A 29 11.02 18.41 2.30
CA ILE A 29 9.62 18.66 2.62
C ILE A 29 8.84 18.50 1.32
N PHE A 30 7.76 17.71 1.35
CA PHE A 30 6.91 17.57 0.18
C PHE A 30 6.05 18.81 -0.04
N GLY A 31 5.94 19.23 -1.30
CA GLY A 31 4.95 20.20 -1.76
C GLY A 31 3.55 19.58 -1.85
N GLU A 32 2.52 20.42 -1.98
CA GLU A 32 1.10 19.99 -2.02
C GLU A 32 0.82 18.95 -3.12
N VAL A 33 1.40 19.14 -4.31
CA VAL A 33 1.24 18.22 -5.44
C VAL A 33 1.84 16.85 -5.13
N GLU A 34 3.01 16.81 -4.49
CA GLU A 34 3.71 15.57 -4.14
C GLU A 34 2.94 14.78 -3.07
N ILE A 35 2.31 15.49 -2.13
CA ILE A 35 1.43 14.89 -1.12
C ILE A 35 0.20 14.25 -1.78
N ILE A 36 -0.47 14.97 -2.69
CA ILE A 36 -1.67 14.47 -3.38
C ILE A 36 -1.33 13.26 -4.24
N VAL A 37 -0.30 13.37 -5.09
CA VAL A 37 0.13 12.29 -5.98
C VAL A 37 0.62 11.09 -5.17
N GLY A 38 1.42 11.31 -4.13
CA GLY A 38 1.90 10.27 -3.23
C GLY A 38 0.77 9.50 -2.54
N THR A 39 -0.25 10.22 -2.06
CA THR A 39 -1.43 9.60 -1.44
C THR A 39 -2.20 8.72 -2.42
N ILE A 40 -2.40 9.18 -3.66
CA ILE A 40 -3.06 8.39 -4.70
C ILE A 40 -2.25 7.12 -5.01
N LEU A 41 -0.92 7.23 -5.13
CA LEU A 41 -0.04 6.10 -5.39
C LEU A 41 -0.05 5.09 -4.24
N ILE A 42 -0.09 5.55 -2.98
CA ILE A 42 -0.17 4.67 -1.80
C ILE A 42 -1.48 3.89 -1.81
N LEU A 43 -2.61 4.55 -2.10
CA LEU A 43 -3.92 3.89 -2.17
C LEU A 43 -3.98 2.86 -3.30
N LEU A 44 -3.57 3.26 -4.51
CA LEU A 44 -3.55 2.37 -5.68
C LEU A 44 -2.58 1.22 -5.50
N GLY A 45 -1.36 1.48 -5.02
CA GLY A 45 -0.35 0.46 -4.75
C GLY A 45 -0.83 -0.55 -3.71
N SER A 46 -1.41 -0.08 -2.61
CA SER A 46 -1.97 -0.96 -1.57
C SER A 46 -3.12 -1.81 -2.11
N PHE A 47 -3.98 -1.23 -2.95
CA PHE A 47 -5.08 -1.94 -3.59
C PHE A 47 -4.55 -3.04 -4.52
N ILE A 48 -3.60 -2.72 -5.41
CA ILE A 48 -2.98 -3.69 -6.33
C ILE A 48 -2.33 -4.84 -5.56
N ILE A 49 -1.53 -4.54 -4.53
CA ILE A 49 -0.88 -5.57 -3.69
C ILE A 49 -1.93 -6.51 -3.08
N THR A 50 -3.02 -5.95 -2.57
CA THR A 50 -4.11 -6.75 -1.97
C THR A 50 -4.80 -7.63 -3.01
N GLN A 51 -5.08 -7.10 -4.20
CA GLN A 51 -5.65 -7.89 -5.30
C GLN A 51 -4.71 -9.02 -5.74
N LEU A 52 -3.41 -8.78 -5.82
CA LEU A 52 -2.42 -9.82 -6.15
C LEU A 52 -2.44 -10.94 -5.10
N PHE A 53 -2.43 -10.61 -3.81
CA PHE A 53 -2.54 -11.63 -2.75
C PHE A 53 -3.84 -12.42 -2.83
N TYR A 54 -4.95 -11.77 -3.16
CA TYR A 54 -6.23 -12.42 -3.34
C TYR A 54 -6.19 -13.40 -4.52
N ILE A 55 -5.70 -12.97 -5.69
CA ILE A 55 -5.58 -13.81 -6.89
C ILE A 55 -4.66 -15.00 -6.64
N ILE A 56 -3.50 -14.79 -6.00
CA ILE A 56 -2.54 -15.86 -5.67
C ILE A 56 -3.21 -16.95 -4.81
N ASP A 57 -3.99 -16.57 -3.80
CA ASP A 57 -4.68 -17.53 -2.95
C ASP A 57 -5.81 -18.27 -3.68
N LEU A 58 -6.52 -17.57 -4.57
CA LEU A 58 -7.57 -18.16 -5.40
C LEU A 58 -6.98 -19.24 -6.33
N LEU A 59 -5.84 -18.95 -6.97
CA LEU A 59 -5.10 -19.90 -7.79
C LEU A 59 -4.59 -21.09 -6.97
N LYS A 60 -4.05 -20.82 -5.77
CA LYS A 60 -3.55 -21.86 -4.85
C LYS A 60 -4.66 -22.80 -4.38
N ASN A 61 -5.85 -22.28 -4.09
CA ASN A 61 -7.01 -23.09 -3.68
C ASN A 61 -7.66 -23.83 -4.85
N LYS A 62 -7.54 -23.35 -6.09
CA LYS A 62 -8.02 -24.04 -7.29
C LYS A 62 -7.11 -25.22 -7.72
N SER A 63 -5.83 -25.18 -7.35
CA SER A 63 -4.86 -26.23 -7.66
C SER A 63 -4.88 -27.42 -6.68
N ARG A 64 -5.65 -27.34 -5.60
CA ARG A 64 -5.95 -28.45 -4.69
C ARG A 64 -7.33 -29.01 -4.98
#